data_AF-A0A091AGY9-F1
#
_entry.id   AF-A0A091AGY9-F1
#
_cell.length_a   1.000
_cell.length_b   1.000
_cell.length_c   1.000
_cell.angle_alpha   90.00
_cell.angle_beta   90.00
_cell.angle_gamma   90.00
#
_symmetry.space_group_name_H-M   'P 1'
#
loop_
_entity.id
_entity.type
_entity.pdbx_description
1 polymer ?
#
loop_
_entity_poly.entity_id
_entity_poly.type
_entity_poly.pdbx_seq_one_letter_code
_entity_poly.pdbx_strand_id
1 'polypeptide(L)'
;MNSDRTLFRIDPTPTLPTRRCRLMARFLGYALSYGNYIIAILVWTQSDWFIALGSLLLGFIVFGIIRSKLRNDSIPPAQHELSYNDYAIVTWYLSRHTCFTLPKE
;
A
#
# COMPACT_ATOMS: atom_id res chain seq x y z
N MET A 1 -22.52 -34.02 -13.44
CA MET A 1 -21.91 -34.05 -12.10
C MET A 1 -20.40 -33.88 -12.29
N ASN A 2 -19.88 -32.67 -12.09
CA ASN A 2 -18.45 -32.40 -11.89
C ASN A 2 -18.37 -31.20 -10.94
N SER A 3 -18.62 -31.54 -9.69
CA SER A 3 -18.54 -30.67 -8.52
C SER A 3 -17.12 -30.76 -8.00
N ASP A 4 -16.20 -30.02 -8.62
CA ASP A 4 -14.86 -29.79 -8.05
C ASP A 4 -14.60 -28.29 -7.94
N ARG A 5 -15.00 -27.78 -6.77
CA ARG A 5 -14.38 -26.68 -6.04
C ARG A 5 -14.14 -25.40 -6.83
N THR A 6 -14.98 -24.40 -6.55
CA THR A 6 -14.63 -22.98 -6.59
C THR A 6 -13.39 -22.73 -5.72
N LEU A 7 -12.22 -23.11 -6.20
CA LEU A 7 -10.94 -22.67 -5.65
C LEU A 7 -10.97 -21.16 -5.83
N PHE A 8 -11.04 -20.42 -4.72
CA PHE A 8 -10.73 -19.00 -4.72
C PHE A 8 -9.37 -18.86 -5.41
N ARG A 9 -9.37 -18.42 -6.67
CA ARG A 9 -8.15 -18.20 -7.44
C ARG A 9 -7.52 -16.95 -6.86
N ILE A 10 -6.68 -17.17 -5.86
CA ILE A 10 -5.90 -16.10 -5.24
C ILE A 10 -4.84 -15.72 -6.27
N ASP A 11 -5.05 -14.61 -6.97
CA ASP A 11 -4.00 -14.03 -7.79
C ASP A 11 -2.80 -13.68 -6.88
N PRO A 12 -1.60 -14.18 -7.20
CA PRO A 12 -0.41 -13.87 -6.43
C PRO A 12 -0.10 -12.38 -6.57
N THR A 13 0.53 -11.81 -5.55
CA THR A 13 1.05 -10.44 -5.64
C THR A 13 1.97 -10.31 -6.86
N PRO A 14 1.73 -9.34 -7.76
CA PRO A 14 2.47 -9.24 -9.01
C PRO A 14 3.95 -8.96 -8.73
N THR A 15 4.84 -9.60 -9.47
CA THR A 15 6.28 -9.37 -9.32
C THR A 15 6.74 -8.23 -10.22
N LEU A 16 7.42 -7.23 -9.65
CA LEU A 16 7.93 -6.08 -10.40
C LEU A 16 9.23 -6.48 -11.15
N PRO A 17 9.26 -6.45 -12.49
CA PRO A 17 10.38 -6.97 -13.27
C PRO A 17 11.60 -6.04 -13.24
N THR A 18 11.38 -4.72 -13.24
CA THR A 18 12.47 -3.75 -13.32
C THR A 18 12.98 -3.34 -11.92
N ARG A 19 14.30 -3.13 -11.81
CA ARG A 19 14.92 -2.64 -10.57
C ARG A 19 14.37 -1.29 -10.12
N ARG A 20 14.02 -0.41 -11.07
CA ARG A 20 13.42 0.91 -10.81
C ARG A 20 12.05 0.78 -10.15
N CYS A 21 11.18 -0.06 -10.70
CA CYS A 21 9.85 -0.32 -10.14
C CYS A 21 9.93 -0.97 -8.75
N ARG A 22 10.89 -1.87 -8.53
CA ARG A 22 11.14 -2.45 -7.21
C ARG A 22 11.60 -1.40 -6.19
N LEU A 23 12.44 -0.46 -6.60
CA LEU A 23 12.89 0.63 -5.74
C LEU A 23 11.74 1.60 -5.42
N MET A 24 10.90 1.92 -6.41
CA MET A 24 9.66 2.70 -6.20
C MET A 24 8.71 2.00 -5.22
N ALA A 25 8.52 0.69 -5.34
CA ALA A 25 7.65 -0.06 -4.43
C ALA A 25 8.16 -0.03 -2.99
N ARG A 26 9.48 -0.13 -2.80
CA ARG A 26 10.09 0.04 -1.48
C ARG A 26 9.90 1.46 -0.95
N PHE A 27 10.18 2.47 -1.77
CA PHE A 27 10.06 3.86 -1.36
C PHE A 27 8.63 4.23 -0.96
N LEU A 28 7.64 3.86 -1.79
CA LEU A 28 6.24 4.16 -1.52
C LEU A 28 5.70 3.33 -0.34
N GLY A 29 6.15 2.09 -0.17
CA GLY A 29 5.85 1.28 1.01
C GLY A 29 6.39 1.92 2.29
N TYR A 30 7.66 2.34 2.30
CA TYR A 30 8.24 3.06 3.44
C TYR A 30 7.56 4.40 3.71
N ALA A 31 7.18 5.14 2.67
CA ALA A 31 6.43 6.38 2.82
C ALA A 31 5.05 6.14 3.45
N LEU A 32 4.37 5.04 3.09
CA LEU A 32 3.09 4.68 3.70
C LEU A 32 3.23 4.28 5.17
N SER A 33 4.27 3.51 5.51
CA SER A 33 4.46 3.00 6.88
C SER A 33 5.04 4.07 7.82
N TYR A 34 6.03 4.85 7.37
CA TYR A 34 6.78 5.79 8.19
C TYR A 34 6.48 7.26 7.92
N GLY A 35 5.78 7.60 6.83
CA GLY A 35 5.52 8.99 6.44
C GLY A 35 4.80 9.79 7.51
N ASN A 36 3.83 9.18 8.21
CA ASN A 36 3.13 9.83 9.31
C ASN A 36 4.10 10.27 10.43
N TYR A 37 5.02 9.40 10.82
CA TYR A 37 6.00 9.69 11.86
C TYR A 37 6.98 10.78 11.43
N ILE A 38 7.42 10.77 10.16
CA ILE A 38 8.30 11.81 9.62
C ILE A 38 7.60 13.17 9.67
N ILE A 39 6.34 13.24 9.25
CA ILE A 39 5.54 14.48 9.31
C ILE A 39 5.38 14.96 10.75
N ALA A 40 5.05 14.06 11.68
CA ALA A 40 4.92 14.40 13.10
C ALA A 40 6.22 14.94 13.70
N ILE A 41 7.38 14.36 13.35
CA ILE A 41 8.70 14.84 13.78
C ILE A 41 8.98 16.22 13.18
N LEU A 42 8.67 16.44 11.91
CA LEU A 42 8.82 17.75 11.27
C LEU A 42 7.93 18.83 11.91
N VAL A 43 6.72 18.48 12.32
CA VAL A 43 5.84 19.40 13.06
C VAL A 43 6.40 19.69 14.45
N TRP A 44 6.97 18.68 15.13
CA TRP A 44 7.60 18.87 16.42
C TRP A 44 8.78 19.85 16.36
N THR A 45 9.62 19.83 15.32
CA THR A 45 10.75 20.78 15.25
C THR A 45 10.33 22.24 15.14
N GLN A 46 9.08 22.53 14.75
CA GLN A 46 8.58 23.88 14.55
C GLN A 46 7.50 24.32 15.55
N SER A 47 6.85 23.38 16.24
CA SER A 47 5.67 23.64 17.08
C SER A 47 5.81 23.01 18.47
N ASP A 48 4.93 23.42 19.39
CA ASP A 48 4.82 22.78 20.70
C ASP A 48 4.52 21.28 20.61
N TRP A 49 4.98 20.54 21.61
CA TRP A 49 4.80 19.08 21.70
C TRP A 49 3.32 18.65 21.62
N PHE A 50 2.38 19.50 22.06
CA PHE A 50 0.94 19.25 21.98
C PHE A 50 0.43 19.25 20.54
N ILE A 51 0.90 20.21 19.72
CA ILE A 51 0.53 20.31 18.30
C ILE A 51 1.14 19.14 17.53
N ALA A 52 2.38 18.76 17.86
CA ALA A 52 3.02 17.58 17.27
C ALA A 52 2.20 16.31 17.52
N LEU A 53 1.73 16.09 18.75
CA LEU A 53 0.88 14.95 19.09
C LEU A 53 -0.46 14.98 18.33
N GLY A 54 -1.09 16.15 18.23
CA GLY A 54 -2.31 16.34 17.44
C GLY A 54 -2.12 16.01 15.96
N SER A 55 -0.99 16.45 15.37
CA SER A 55 -0.64 16.17 13.98
C SER A 55 -0.40 14.67 13.72
N LEU A 56 0.21 13.98 14.68
CA LEU A 56 0.47 12.54 14.61
C LEU A 56 -0.83 11.74 14.60
N LEU A 57 -1.78 12.10 15.48
CA LEU A 57 -3.12 11.50 15.54
C LEU A 57 -3.91 11.76 14.26
N LEU A 58 -3.93 13.02 13.78
CA LEU A 58 -4.60 13.38 12.53
C LEU A 58 -3.99 12.64 11.34
N GLY A 59 -2.67 12.56 11.28
CA GLY A 59 -1.98 11.85 10.22
C GLY A 59 -2.25 10.34 10.24
N PHE A 60 -2.45 9.71 11.40
CA PHE A 60 -2.92 8.30 11.43
C PHE A 60 -4.25 8.10 10.72
N ILE A 61 -5.18 9.04 10.88
CA ILE A 61 -6.49 9.00 10.19
C ILE A 61 -6.27 9.17 8.68
N VAL A 62 -5.51 10.19 8.27
CA VAL A 62 -5.24 10.48 6.85
C VAL A 62 -4.53 9.31 6.16
N PHE A 63 -3.45 8.79 6.75
CA PHE A 63 -2.74 7.63 6.19
C PHE A 63 -3.59 6.36 6.21
N GLY A 64 -4.46 6.19 7.20
CA GLY A 64 -5.46 5.11 7.24
C GLY A 64 -6.41 5.17 6.05
N ILE A 65 -6.95 6.35 5.72
CA ILE A 65 -7.81 6.56 4.55
C ILE A 65 -7.05 6.27 3.26
N ILE A 66 -5.81 6.77 3.13
CA ILE A 66 -4.96 6.53 1.95
C ILE A 66 -4.72 5.03 1.74
N ARG A 67 -4.38 4.29 2.80
CA ARG A 67 -4.19 2.83 2.73
C ARG A 67 -5.46 2.10 2.30
N SER A 68 -6.61 2.49 2.87
CA SER A 68 -7.91 1.92 2.51
C SER A 68 -8.24 2.12 1.04
N LYS A 69 -8.03 3.36 0.53
CA LYS A 69 -8.27 3.70 -0.87
C LYS A 69 -7.31 2.97 -1.82
N LEU A 70 -6.02 2.93 -1.50
CA LEU A 70 -5.02 2.20 -2.29
C LEU A 70 -5.36 0.72 -2.42
N ARG A 71 -5.80 0.08 -1.33
CA ARG A 71 -6.23 -1.32 -1.35
C ARG A 71 -7.45 -1.52 -2.24
N ASN A 72 -8.45 -0.66 -2.11
CA ASN A 72 -9.68 -0.74 -2.88
C ASN A 72 -9.46 -0.59 -4.39
N ASP A 73 -8.58 0.33 -4.79
CA ASP A 73 -8.36 0.63 -6.21
C ASP A 73 -7.43 -0.39 -6.90
N SER A 74 -6.49 -0.99 -6.15
CA SER A 74 -5.44 -1.83 -6.74
C SER A 74 -5.70 -3.34 -6.67
N ILE A 75 -6.32 -3.82 -5.59
CA ILE A 75 -6.50 -5.25 -5.33
C ILE A 75 -7.84 -5.72 -5.92
N PRO A 76 -7.94 -6.95 -6.48
CA PRO A 76 -9.21 -7.50 -6.92
C PRO A 76 -10.22 -7.67 -5.77
N PRO A 77 -11.53 -7.44 -6.00
CA PRO A 77 -12.56 -7.48 -4.95
C PRO A 77 -12.64 -8.85 -4.25
N ALA A 78 -12.35 -9.94 -4.97
CA ALA A 78 -12.31 -11.29 -4.41
C ALA A 78 -11.23 -11.50 -3.33
N GLN A 79 -10.30 -10.56 -3.18
CA GLN A 79 -9.18 -10.64 -2.24
C GLN A 79 -9.10 -9.46 -1.28
N HIS A 80 -10.05 -8.52 -1.28
CA HIS A 80 -9.99 -7.31 -0.44
C HIS A 80 -9.90 -7.60 1.05
N GLU A 81 -10.44 -8.74 1.48
CA GLU A 81 -10.45 -9.17 2.88
C GLU A 81 -9.13 -9.81 3.33
N LEU A 82 -8.22 -10.13 2.40
CA LEU A 82 -6.90 -10.62 2.79
C LEU A 82 -6.06 -9.52 3.44
N SER A 83 -5.31 -9.90 4.48
CA SER A 83 -4.34 -9.02 5.10
C SER A 83 -3.13 -8.85 4.18
N TYR A 84 -2.98 -7.65 3.63
CA TYR A 84 -1.81 -7.28 2.83
C TYR A 84 -0.89 -6.37 3.62
N ASN A 85 0.41 -6.61 3.50
CA ASN A 85 1.43 -5.67 3.94
C ASN A 85 1.41 -4.42 3.04
N ASP A 86 1.82 -3.26 3.57
CA ASP A 86 1.90 -1.99 2.83
C ASP A 86 2.72 -2.14 1.54
N TYR A 87 3.81 -2.93 1.57
CA TYR A 87 4.60 -3.26 0.39
C TYR A 87 3.78 -4.01 -0.69
N ALA A 88 2.91 -4.94 -0.29
CA ALA A 88 2.09 -5.69 -1.22
C ALA A 88 0.99 -4.81 -1.84
N ILE A 89 0.34 -3.96 -1.05
CA ILE A 89 -0.65 -2.97 -1.53
C ILE A 89 -0.01 -2.05 -2.58
N VAL A 90 1.18 -1.52 -2.27
CA VAL A 90 1.93 -0.65 -3.18
C VAL A 90 2.38 -1.39 -4.44
N THR A 91 2.74 -2.67 -4.32
CA THR A 91 3.15 -3.48 -5.46
C THR A 91 1.99 -3.70 -6.44
N TRP A 92 0.78 -3.96 -5.91
CA TRP A 92 -0.45 -4.02 -6.69
C TRP A 92 -0.80 -2.68 -7.34
N TYR A 93 -0.63 -1.58 -6.62
CA TYR A 93 -0.88 -0.24 -7.15
C TYR A 93 0.09 0.11 -8.29
N LEU A 94 1.40 -0.11 -8.06
CA LEU A 94 2.41 0.18 -9.07
C LEU A 94 2.29 -0.71 -10.29
N SER A 95 1.94 -1.99 -10.14
CA SER A 95 1.77 -2.88 -11.29
C SER A 95 0.62 -2.45 -12.20
N ARG A 96 -0.45 -1.87 -11.64
CA ARG A 96 -1.59 -1.36 -12.40
C ARG A 96 -1.39 0.02 -13.02
N HIS A 97 -0.71 0.94 -12.33
CA HIS A 97 -0.67 2.36 -12.73
C HIS A 97 0.62 2.78 -13.43
N THR A 98 1.77 2.31 -12.98
CA THR A 98 3.07 2.89 -13.38
C THR A 98 3.98 1.88 -14.06
N CYS A 99 3.98 0.66 -13.54
CA CYS A 99 4.92 -0.40 -13.86
C CYS A 99 4.15 -1.60 -14.41
N PHE A 100 3.60 -1.44 -15.62
CA PHE A 100 2.86 -2.50 -16.29
C PHE A 100 3.71 -3.78 -16.37
N THR A 101 3.27 -4.81 -15.66
CA THR A 101 3.78 -6.15 -15.85
C THR A 101 3.00 -6.75 -17.01
N LEU A 102 3.59 -6.78 -18.21
CA LEU A 102 3.08 -7.66 -19.26
C LEU A 102 3.16 -9.09 -18.74
N PRO A 103 2.09 -9.90 -18.84
CA PRO A 103 2.17 -11.31 -18.51
C PRO A 103 3.30 -11.92 -19.35
N LYS A 104 4.20 -12.66 -18.71
CA LYS A 104 5.06 -13.59 -19.45
C LYS A 104 4.12 -14.68 -19.97
N GLU A 105 3.87 -14.67 -21.27
CA GLU A 105 3.33 -15.84 -22.00
C GLU A 105 4.22 -17.07 -21.77
#